data_AF-A0A4Z2CPD1-F1
#
_entry.id   AF-A0A4Z2CPD1-F1
#
_cell.length_a   1.000
_cell.length_b   1.000
_cell.length_c   1.000
_cell.angle_alpha   90.00
_cell.angle_beta   90.00
_cell.angle_gamma   90.00
#
_symmetry.space_group_name_H-M   'P 1'
#
loop_
_entity.id
_entity.type
_entity.pdbx_description
1 polymer ?
#
loop_
_entity_poly.entity_id
_entity_poly.type
_entity_poly.pdbx_seq_one_letter_code
_entity_poly.pdbx_strand_id
1 'polypeptide(L)'
;FLGLINFYRRFIPSCAHLMQPLTDLLKGKPKEFKLTSEAVEAINQLKAKLARTATLAYPNSHHPFALMVDASDKAVGGTLNQL
;
A
#
# COMPACT_ATOMS: atom_id res chain seq x y z
N PHE A 1 3.56 -4.25 4.63
CA PHE A 1 3.17 -4.04 3.21
C PHE A 1 1.66 -4.09 3.02
N LEU A 2 0.97 -5.24 3.22
CA LEU A 2 -0.47 -5.36 2.96
C LEU A 2 -1.34 -4.33 3.72
N GLY A 3 -1.01 -4.02 4.97
CA GLY A 3 -1.72 -2.98 5.72
C GLY A 3 -1.67 -1.60 5.06
N LEU A 4 -0.50 -1.21 4.52
CA LEU A 4 -0.32 0.05 3.79
C LEU A 4 -1.14 0.07 2.49
N ILE A 5 -1.10 -1.02 1.71
CA ILE A 5 -1.91 -1.14 0.49
C ILE A 5 -3.40 -1.08 0.84
N ASN A 6 -3.81 -1.72 1.93
CA ASN A 6 -5.19 -1.71 2.40
C ASN A 6 -5.65 -0.30 2.81
N PHE A 7 -4.77 0.51 3.41
CA PHE A 7 -5.05 1.92 3.72
C PHE A 7 -5.36 2.74 2.46
N TYR A 8 -4.62 2.52 1.38
CA TYR A 8 -4.82 3.22 0.10
C TYR A 8 -5.76 2.48 -0.88
N ARG A 9 -6.40 1.37 -0.47
CA ARG A 9 -7.17 0.48 -1.37
C ARG A 9 -8.22 1.18 -2.22
N ARG A 10 -8.85 2.24 -1.66
CA ARG A 10 -9.91 3.02 -2.31
C ARG A 10 -9.46 3.69 -3.61
N PHE A 11 -8.16 3.90 -3.75
CA PHE A 11 -7.56 4.56 -4.90
C PHE A 11 -6.89 3.60 -5.89
N ILE A 12 -6.90 2.29 -5.60
CA ILE A 12 -6.30 1.25 -6.43
C ILE A 12 -7.43 0.40 -7.01
N PRO A 13 -7.76 0.51 -8.30
CA PRO A 13 -8.77 -0.32 -8.93
C PRO A 13 -8.44 -1.80 -8.81
N SER A 14 -9.43 -2.60 -8.42
CA SER A 14 -9.31 -4.06 -8.20
C SER A 14 -8.23 -4.45 -7.19
N CYS A 15 -7.96 -3.61 -6.19
CA CYS A 15 -6.93 -3.84 -5.17
C CYS A 15 -7.07 -5.20 -4.48
N ALA A 16 -8.29 -5.62 -4.11
CA ALA A 16 -8.52 -6.92 -3.46
C ALA A 16 -8.06 -8.10 -4.34
N HIS A 17 -8.34 -8.05 -5.64
CA HIS A 17 -7.93 -9.09 -6.58
C HIS A 17 -6.40 -9.13 -6.72
N LEU A 18 -5.75 -7.97 -6.81
CA LEU A 18 -4.29 -7.89 -6.88
C LEU A 18 -3.60 -8.34 -5.59
N MET A 19 -4.24 -8.14 -4.44
CA MET A 19 -3.72 -8.64 -3.16
C MET A 19 -4.00 -10.12 -2.94
N GLN A 20 -4.88 -10.75 -3.72
CA GLN A 20 -5.30 -12.14 -3.53
C GLN A 20 -4.12 -13.12 -3.40
N PRO A 21 -3.12 -13.12 -4.30
CA PRO A 21 -1.99 -14.05 -4.21
C PRO A 21 -1.19 -13.86 -2.91
N LEU A 22 -1.11 -12.63 -2.40
CA LEU A 22 -0.41 -12.31 -1.16
C LEU A 22 -1.21 -12.72 0.08
N THR A 23 -2.54 -12.55 0.05
CA THR A 23 -3.40 -13.00 1.14
C THR A 23 -3.47 -14.52 1.22
N ASP A 24 -3.45 -15.21 0.08
CA ASP A 24 -3.45 -16.67 0.02
C ASP A 24 -2.18 -17.26 0.65
N LEU A 25 -1.03 -16.62 0.44
CA LEU A 25 0.24 -16.98 1.09
C LEU A 25 0.26 -16.80 2.60
N LEU A 26 -0.73 -16.14 3.22
CA LEU A 26 -0.81 -15.92 4.66
C LEU A 26 -1.93 -16.73 5.34
N LYS A 27 -2.74 -17.45 4.55
CA LYS A 27 -3.84 -18.27 5.08
C LYS A 27 -3.30 -19.42 5.93
N GLY A 28 -4.02 -19.71 7.02
CA GLY A 28 -3.78 -20.92 7.82
C GLY A 28 -2.49 -20.92 8.65
N LYS A 29 -1.84 -19.77 8.86
CA LYS A 29 -0.56 -19.65 9.59
C LYS A 29 0.49 -20.61 9.02
N PRO A 30 0.92 -20.40 7.77
CA PRO A 30 1.75 -21.37 7.07
C PRO A 30 3.08 -21.54 7.80
N LYS A 31 3.52 -22.80 7.91
CA LYS A 31 4.81 -23.15 8.53
C LYS A 31 6.00 -22.69 7.68
N GLU A 32 5.81 -22.60 6.36
CA GLU A 32 6.78 -22.07 5.42
C GLU A 32 6.15 -20.96 4.57
N PHE A 33 6.86 -19.84 4.45
CA PHE A 33 6.47 -18.73 3.58
C PHE A 33 7.43 -18.68 2.38
N LYS A 34 6.92 -18.93 1.18
CA LYS A 34 7.67 -18.81 -0.07
C LYS A 34 6.95 -17.84 -1.00
N LEU A 35 7.67 -16.82 -1.47
CA LEU A 35 7.17 -15.87 -2.46
C LEU A 35 7.12 -16.56 -3.82
N THR A 36 5.90 -16.82 -4.30
CA THR A 36 5.67 -17.30 -5.66
C THR A 36 5.95 -16.19 -6.68
N SER A 37 6.20 -16.57 -7.93
CA SER A 37 6.31 -15.62 -9.05
C SER A 37 5.08 -14.73 -9.16
N GLU A 38 3.88 -15.29 -8.97
CA GLU A 38 2.60 -14.58 -8.95
C GLU A 38 2.52 -13.54 -7.83
N ALA A 39 3.01 -13.88 -6.62
CA ALA A 39 3.05 -12.95 -5.50
C ALA A 39 4.05 -11.81 -5.72
N VAL A 40 5.21 -12.10 -6.33
CA VAL A 40 6.19 -11.06 -6.71
C VAL A 40 5.58 -10.11 -7.75
N GLU A 41 4.92 -10.64 -8.76
CA GLU A 41 4.25 -9.84 -9.78
C GLU A 41 3.13 -8.98 -9.17
N ALA A 42 2.32 -9.55 -8.29
CA ALA A 42 1.31 -8.81 -7.54
C ALA A 42 1.91 -7.64 -6.73
N ILE A 43 3.04 -7.85 -6.04
CA ILE A 43 3.74 -6.78 -5.31
C ILE A 43 4.18 -5.67 -6.26
N ASN A 44 4.75 -6.02 -7.41
CA ASN A 44 5.22 -5.02 -8.38
C ASN A 44 4.07 -4.21 -8.97
N GLN A 45 2.97 -4.86 -9.33
CA GLN A 45 1.76 -4.18 -9.83
C GLN A 45 1.14 -3.28 -8.77
N LEU A 46 1.07 -3.73 -7.52
CA LEU A 46 0.56 -2.92 -6.40
C LEU A 46 1.43 -1.69 -6.14
N LYS A 47 2.77 -1.83 -6.17
CA LYS A 47 3.70 -0.70 -6.06
C LYS A 47 3.51 0.30 -7.20
N ALA A 48 3.42 -0.17 -8.44
CA ALA A 48 3.23 0.68 -9.61
C ALA A 48 1.89 1.42 -9.58
N LYS A 49 0.81 0.73 -9.18
CA LYS A 49 -0.52 1.36 -9.02
C LYS A 49 -0.52 2.36 -7.89
N LEU A 50 0.04 2.03 -6.72
CA LEU A 50 0.16 2.97 -5.60
C LEU A 50 0.93 4.24 -6.01
N ALA A 51 2.05 4.09 -6.74
CA ALA A 51 2.82 5.22 -7.23
C ALA A 51 2.01 6.09 -8.21
N ARG A 52 1.25 5.48 -9.13
CA ARG A 52 0.35 6.21 -10.06
C ARG A 52 -0.82 6.87 -9.35
N THR A 53 -1.32 6.25 -8.29
CA THR A 53 -2.33 6.84 -7.42
C THR A 53 -1.79 8.04 -6.66
N ALA A 54 -0.52 7.98 -6.23
CA ALA A 54 0.15 9.04 -5.48
C ALA A 54 0.44 10.30 -6.32
N THR A 55 0.25 10.25 -7.64
CA THR A 55 0.09 11.44 -8.51
C THR A 55 -1.26 12.14 -8.24
N LEU A 56 -1.53 12.39 -6.96
CA LEU A 56 -2.70 13.09 -6.45
C LEU A 56 -2.81 14.49 -7.07
N ALA A 57 -4.06 14.94 -7.14
CA ALA A 57 -4.46 16.24 -7.64
C ALA A 57 -3.65 17.40 -7.04
N TYR A 58 -3.64 18.53 -7.74
CA TYR A 58 -2.97 19.74 -7.25
C TYR A 58 -3.49 20.07 -5.83
N PRO A 59 -2.59 20.26 -4.84
CA PRO A 59 -2.98 20.48 -3.47
C PRO A 59 -3.84 21.74 -3.36
N ASN A 60 -4.97 21.63 -2.68
CA ASN A 60 -5.88 22.76 -2.48
C ASN A 60 -5.58 23.43 -1.13
N SER A 61 -5.01 24.63 -1.18
CA SER A 61 -4.63 25.42 0.00
C SER A 61 -5.81 25.84 0.89
N HIS A 62 -7.05 25.73 0.40
CA HIS A 62 -8.25 26.03 1.19
C HIS A 62 -8.77 24.83 1.99
N HIS A 63 -8.21 23.63 1.78
CA HIS A 63 -8.56 22.44 2.55
C HIS A 63 -7.46 22.10 3.56
N PRO A 64 -7.82 21.57 4.74
CA PRO A 64 -6.82 21.19 5.73
C PRO A 64 -6.02 19.98 5.26
N PHE A 65 -4.74 19.97 5.64
CA PHE A 65 -3.84 18.85 5.42
C PHE A 65 -3.68 18.05 6.71
N ALA A 66 -3.53 16.73 6.56
CA ALA A 66 -3.18 15.82 7.64
C ALA A 66 -1.80 15.20 7.36
N LEU A 67 -0.85 15.49 8.24
CA LEU A 67 0.47 14.87 8.22
C LEU A 67 0.47 13.67 9.18
N MET A 68 0.70 12.48 8.63
CA MET A 68 0.92 11.26 9.42
C MET A 68 2.41 10.97 9.43
N VAL A 69 3.01 10.88 10.61
CA VAL A 69 4.44 10.56 10.81
C VAL A 69 4.59 9.34 11.69
N ASP A 70 5.61 8.55 11.40
CA ASP A 70 6.03 7.43 12.23
C ASP A 70 7.56 7.37 12.24
N ALA A 71 8.14 6.99 13.37
CA ALA A 71 9.58 6.95 13.55
C ALA A 71 9.99 5.70 14.32
N SER A 72 11.07 5.08 13.87
CA SER A 72 11.76 4.01 14.58
C SER A 72 13.12 4.47 15.08
N ASP A 73 13.80 3.57 15.79
CA ASP A 73 15.19 3.69 16.17
C ASP A 73 16.16 3.91 14.98
N LYS A 74 15.74 3.59 13.76
CA LYS A 74 16.60 3.62 12.56
C LYS A 74 16.17 4.60 11.49
N ALA A 75 14.89 4.96 11.41
CA ALA A 75 14.37 5.76 10.31
C ALA A 75 13.08 6.49 10.68
N VAL A 76 12.78 7.55 9.91
CA VAL A 76 11.52 8.29 9.97
C VAL A 76 10.78 8.11 8.65
N GLY A 77 9.47 7.97 8.71
CA GLY A 77 8.56 7.98 7.57
C GLY A 77 7.39 8.93 7.79
N GLY A 78 6.83 9.46 6.72
CA GLY A 78 5.64 10.27 6.80
C GLY A 78 4.85 10.32 5.51
N THR A 79 3.55 10.64 5.62
CA THR A 79 2.63 10.82 4.50
C THR A 79 1.83 12.10 4.70
N LEU A 80 1.73 12.91 3.65
CA LEU A 80 0.87 14.09 3.61
C LEU A 80 -0.44 13.72 2.90
N ASN A 81 -1.56 13.98 3.56
CA ASN A 81 -2.89 13.69 3.04
C ASN A 81 -3.72 14.97 3.01
N GLN A 82 -4.54 15.13 1.97
CA GLN A 82 -5.58 16.17 1.94
C GLN A 82 -6.88 15.57 2.48
N LEU A 83 -7.54 16.30 3.40
CA LEU A 83 -8.78 15.88 4.05
C LEU A 83 -10.03 16.13 3.20
#